data_AF-A0A6J2T799-F1
#
_entry.id   AF-A0A6J2T799-F1
#
_cell.length_a   1.000
_cell.length_b   1.000
_cell.length_c   1.000
_cell.angle_alpha   90.00
_cell.angle_beta   90.00
_cell.angle_gamma   90.00
#
_symmetry.space_group_name_H-M   'P 1'
#
loop_
_entity.id
_entity.type
_entity.pdbx_description
1 polymer ?
#
loop_
_entity_poly.entity_id
_entity_poly.type
_entity_poly.pdbx_seq_one_letter_code
_entity_poly.pdbx_strand_id
1 'polypeptide(L)'
;MALIYYDLTIGNAYELVLSGLRESSKATTILELGHFITNKTDFPAGVCYKIIMEALAEGIKRKTIRQVGERYAAVPPNPVKLSRTVK
;
A
#
# COMPACT_ATOMS: atom_id res chain seq x y z
N MET A 1 1.45 -16.60 20.61
CA MET A 1 2.62 -15.98 19.97
C MET A 1 2.24 -14.56 19.62
N ALA A 2 3.03 -13.59 20.06
CA ALA A 2 2.66 -12.18 20.06
C ALA A 2 2.69 -11.58 18.64
N LEU A 3 1.57 -10.98 18.24
CA LEU A 3 1.38 -10.20 17.02
C LEU A 3 2.11 -8.86 17.19
N ILE A 4 3.32 -8.74 16.66
CA ILE A 4 4.07 -7.49 16.76
C ILE A 4 3.80 -6.64 15.51
N TYR A 5 2.67 -5.94 15.57
CA TYR A 5 2.42 -4.79 14.72
C TYR A 5 3.05 -3.56 15.37
N TYR A 6 4.16 -3.05 14.82
CA TYR A 6 4.85 -1.85 15.34
C TYR A 6 4.36 -0.53 14.71
N ASP A 7 3.23 -0.54 14.00
CA ASP A 7 2.65 0.67 13.40
C ASP A 7 1.18 0.80 13.79
N LEU A 8 0.90 1.37 14.97
CA LEU A 8 -0.46 1.56 15.51
C LEU A 8 -1.40 2.42 14.63
N THR A 9 -0.92 2.91 13.47
CA THR A 9 -1.65 3.78 12.54
C THR A 9 -2.40 3.05 11.44
N ILE A 10 -2.00 1.84 11.06
CA ILE A 10 -2.67 1.12 9.97
C ILE A 10 -3.91 0.40 10.52
N GLY A 11 -5.04 1.09 10.47
CA GLY A 11 -6.34 0.56 10.89
C GLY A 11 -7.08 -0.22 9.80
N ASN A 12 -6.57 -0.25 8.56
CA ASN A 12 -7.27 -0.84 7.41
C ASN A 12 -6.30 -1.49 6.41
N ALA A 13 -6.78 -2.55 5.74
CA ALA A 13 -6.09 -3.25 4.66
C ALA A 13 -5.55 -2.33 3.56
N TYR A 14 -6.30 -1.27 3.25
CA TYR A 14 -5.89 -0.24 2.30
C TYR A 14 -4.58 0.43 2.70
N GLU A 15 -4.42 0.80 3.97
CA GLU A 15 -3.20 1.45 4.45
C GLU A 15 -2.01 0.48 4.51
N LEU A 16 -2.27 -0.80 4.77
CA LEU A 16 -1.26 -1.86 4.71
C LEU A 16 -0.72 -2.05 3.29
N VAL A 17 -1.60 -2.08 2.28
CA VAL A 17 -1.20 -2.18 0.87
C VAL A 17 -0.45 -0.92 0.45
N LEU A 18 -0.95 0.26 0.87
CA LEU A 18 -0.31 1.53 0.54
C LEU A 18 1.08 1.66 1.19
N SER A 19 1.25 1.20 2.43
CA SER A 19 2.55 1.19 3.11
C SER A 19 3.52 0.21 2.45
N GLY A 20 3.06 -0.98 2.05
CA GLY A 20 3.87 -1.93 1.29
C GLY A 20 4.33 -1.38 -0.07
N LEU A 21 3.44 -0.67 -0.76
CA LEU A 21 3.77 0.03 -2.02
C LEU A 21 4.77 1.17 -1.82
N ARG A 22 4.67 1.91 -0.70
CA ARG A 22 5.61 2.99 -0.36
C ARG A 22 6.98 2.44 0.04
N GLU A 23 7.02 1.38 0.84
CA GLU A 23 8.25 0.74 1.32
C GLU A 23 9.03 0.12 0.15
N SER A 24 8.35 -0.45 -0.84
CA SER A 24 9.02 -1.05 -1.99
C SER A 24 9.69 -0.01 -2.92
N SER A 25 9.30 1.27 -2.86
CA SER A 25 9.80 2.39 -3.69
C SER A 25 9.75 2.15 -5.22
N LYS A 26 9.23 1.01 -5.67
CA LYS A 26 9.17 0.51 -7.04
C LYS A 26 7.79 -0.08 -7.28
N ALA A 27 7.41 -0.20 -8.55
CA ALA A 27 6.15 -0.83 -8.91
C ALA A 27 6.23 -2.34 -8.64
N THR A 28 5.32 -2.86 -7.81
CA THR A 28 5.28 -4.26 -7.36
C THR A 28 4.09 -5.01 -7.89
N THR A 29 4.23 -6.33 -8.00
CA THR A 29 3.15 -7.23 -8.40
C THR A 29 2.26 -7.61 -7.22
N ILE A 30 1.06 -8.14 -7.52
CA ILE A 30 0.14 -8.64 -6.49
C ILE A 30 0.77 -9.78 -5.67
N LEU A 31 1.59 -10.63 -6.31
CA LEU A 31 2.27 -11.72 -5.63
C LEU A 31 3.29 -11.20 -4.61
N GLU A 32 4.10 -10.21 -4.99
CA GLU A 32 5.07 -9.58 -4.09
C GLU A 32 4.38 -8.86 -2.93
N LEU A 33 3.28 -8.16 -3.21
CA LEU A 33 2.43 -7.56 -2.16
C LEU A 33 1.82 -8.62 -1.24
N GLY A 34 1.37 -9.73 -1.80
CA GLY A 34 0.84 -10.87 -1.06
C GLY A 34 1.86 -11.46 -0.11
N HIS A 35 3.10 -11.68 -0.56
CA HIS A 35 4.19 -12.15 0.29
C HIS A 35 4.55 -11.14 1.37
N PHE A 36 4.63 -9.86 1.04
CA PHE A 36 4.90 -8.80 2.00
C PHE A 36 3.85 -8.76 3.11
N ILE A 37 2.58 -8.77 2.73
CA ILE A 37 1.45 -8.71 3.66
C ILE A 37 1.35 -9.99 4.49
N THR A 38 1.55 -11.15 3.88
CA THR A 38 1.59 -12.44 4.59
C THR A 38 2.70 -12.44 5.64
N ASN A 39 3.90 -11.97 5.29
CA ASN A 39 5.02 -11.84 6.22
C ASN A 39 4.78 -10.81 7.33
N LYS A 40 3.98 -9.77 7.08
CA LYS A 40 3.70 -8.71 8.07
C LYS A 40 2.48 -9.00 8.95
N THR A 41 1.56 -9.85 8.51
CA THR A 41 0.27 -10.08 9.18
C THR A 41 0.04 -11.53 9.62
N ASP A 42 0.92 -12.45 9.22
CA ASP A 42 0.77 -13.91 9.41
C ASP A 42 -0.53 -14.50 8.83
N PHE A 43 -1.26 -13.74 8.00
CA PHE A 43 -2.46 -14.23 7.34
C PHE A 43 -2.14 -15.07 6.11
N PRO A 44 -2.95 -16.11 5.82
CA PRO A 44 -2.76 -16.93 4.63
C PRO A 44 -2.85 -16.09 3.35
N ALA A 45 -1.92 -16.30 2.41
CA ALA A 45 -1.86 -15.55 1.15
C ALA A 45 -3.19 -15.53 0.37
N GLY A 46 -3.98 -16.60 0.45
CA GLY A 46 -5.30 -16.68 -0.19
C GLY A 46 -6.33 -15.70 0.40
N VAL A 47 -6.27 -15.42 1.70
CA VAL A 47 -7.13 -14.42 2.37
C VAL A 47 -6.63 -13.01 2.03
N CYS A 48 -5.31 -12.83 2.06
CA CYS A 48 -4.65 -11.57 1.70
C CYS A 48 -4.95 -11.16 0.25
N TYR A 49 -5.09 -12.11 -0.68
CA TYR A 49 -5.33 -11.80 -2.09
C TYR A 49 -6.60 -10.96 -2.34
N LYS A 50 -7.73 -11.36 -1.74
CA LYS A 50 -8.99 -10.61 -1.89
C LYS A 50 -8.87 -9.21 -1.30
N ILE A 51 -8.32 -9.14 -0.09
CA ILE A 51 -8.08 -7.91 0.65
C ILE A 51 -7.18 -6.95 -0.15
N ILE A 52 -6.11 -7.47 -0.75
CA ILE A 52 -5.19 -6.71 -1.60
C ILE A 52 -5.91 -6.19 -2.83
N MET A 53 -6.68 -7.03 -3.53
CA MET A 53 -7.43 -6.60 -4.70
C MET A 53 -8.43 -5.48 -4.39
N GLU A 54 -9.18 -5.61 -3.29
CA GLU A 54 -10.12 -4.59 -2.86
C GLU A 54 -9.40 -3.27 -2.51
N ALA A 55 -8.31 -3.35 -1.76
CA ALA A 55 -7.47 -2.21 -1.42
C ALA A 55 -6.84 -1.54 -2.66
N LEU A 56 -6.36 -2.31 -3.64
CA LEU A 56 -5.82 -1.79 -4.89
C LEU A 56 -6.90 -1.08 -5.70
N ALA A 57 -8.09 -1.68 -5.82
CA ALA A 57 -9.22 -1.07 -6.51
C ALA A 57 -9.65 0.24 -5.83
N GLU A 58 -9.65 0.28 -4.49
CA GLU A 58 -9.93 1.49 -3.72
C GLU A 58 -8.85 2.55 -3.93
N GLY A 59 -7.57 2.18 -3.90
CA GLY A 59 -6.47 3.12 -4.14
C GLY A 59 -6.42 3.68 -5.55
N ILE A 60 -6.81 2.90 -6.55
CA ILE A 60 -7.00 3.39 -7.92
C ILE A 60 -8.15 4.40 -7.98
N LYS A 61 -9.29 4.10 -7.34
CA LYS A 61 -10.43 5.04 -7.23
C LYS A 61 -10.03 6.34 -6.54
N ARG A 62 -9.24 6.26 -5.46
CA ARG A 62 -8.73 7.40 -4.70
C ARG A 62 -7.54 8.11 -5.37
N LYS A 63 -7.04 7.60 -6.52
CA LYS A 63 -5.85 8.07 -7.24
C LYS A 63 -4.56 8.09 -6.40
N THR A 64 -4.51 7.25 -5.36
CA THR A 64 -3.35 7.07 -4.48
C THR A 64 -2.46 5.91 -4.93
N ILE A 65 -3.00 5.00 -5.74
CA ILE A 65 -2.28 3.88 -6.35
C ILE A 65 -2.41 3.98 -7.86
N ARG A 66 -1.29 3.82 -8.56
CA ARG A 66 -1.24 3.76 -10.02
C ARG A 66 -0.93 2.34 -10.46
N GLN A 67 -1.77 1.83 -11.34
CA GLN A 67 -1.49 0.59 -12.06
C GLN A 67 -0.71 0.90 -13.33
N VAL A 68 0.38 0.15 -13.55
CA VAL A 68 1.22 0.19 -14.75
C VAL A 68 1.35 -1.24 -15.25
N GLY A 69 0.43 -1.64 -16.14
CA GLY A 69 0.30 -3.04 -16.58
C GLY A 69 -0.09 -3.95 -15.41
N GLU A 70 0.76 -4.93 -15.11
CA GLU A 70 0.57 -5.90 -14.02
C GLU A 70 1.18 -5.45 -12.68
N ARG A 71 1.78 -4.25 -12.64
CA ARG A 71 2.44 -3.70 -11.45
C ARG A 71 1.68 -2.52 -10.87
N TYR A 72 1.77 -2.37 -9.56
CA TYR A 72 1.12 -1.31 -8.78
C TYR A 72 2.19 -0.47 -8.10
N ALA A 73 2.01 0.84 -8.09
CA ALA A 73 2.90 1.77 -7.41
C ALA A 73 2.08 2.77 -6.59
N ALA A 74 2.57 3.12 -5.40
CA ALA A 74 2.01 4.23 -4.65
C ALA A 74 2.29 5.53 -5.41
N VAL A 75 1.24 6.31 -5.65
CA VAL A 75 1.37 7.69 -6.13
C VAL A 75 1.75 8.51 -4.90
N PRO A 76 2.91 9.18 -4.89
CA PRO A 76 3.21 10.11 -3.81
C PRO A 76 2.09 11.17 -3.78
N PRO A 77 1.58 11.54 -2.60
CA PRO A 77 0.69 12.69 -2.53
C PRO A 77 1.42 13.84 -3.23
N ASN A 78 0.72 14.54 -4.14
CA ASN A 78 1.29 15.69 -4.83
C ASN A 78 2.04 16.52 -3.79
N PRO A 79 3.33 16.85 -3.99
CA PRO A 79 4.01 17.75 -3.09
C PRO A 79 3.11 18.97 -3.02
N VAL A 80 2.53 19.23 -1.84
CA VAL A 80 1.88 20.51 -1.58
C VAL A 80 2.96 21.48 -1.96
N LYS A 81 2.76 22.20 -3.07
CA LYS A 81 3.67 23.26 -3.46
C LYS A 81 3.63 24.18 -2.26
N LEU A 82 4.68 24.12 -1.44
CA LEU A 82 4.95 25.14 -0.46
C LEU A 82 5.09 26.37 -1.31
N SER A 83 3.98 27.11 -1.44
CA SER A 83 3.99 28.45 -1.99
C SER A 83 5.03 29.17 -1.17
N ARG A 84 6.20 29.40 -1.78
CA ARG A 84 7.17 30.36 -1.26
C ARG A 84 6.42 31.68 -1.20
N THR A 85 5.80 31.96 -0.07
CA THR A 85 5.45 33.33 0.28
C THR A 85 6.78 34.00 0.59
N VAL A 86 7.32 34.63 -0.43
CA VAL A 86 8.33 35.67 -0.33
C VAL A 86 7.67 36.86 0.35
N LYS A 87 8.13 37.21 1.55
CA LYS A 87 8.46 38.59 1.92
C LYS A 87 9.28 38.63 3.19
#